data_AF-A0A2V6GQT9-F1
#
_entry.id   AF-A0A2V6GQT9-F1
#
_cell.length_a   1.000
_cell.length_b   1.000
_cell.length_c   1.000
_cell.angle_alpha   90.00
_cell.angle_beta   90.00
_cell.angle_gamma   90.00
#
_symmetry.space_group_name_H-M   'P 1'
#
loop_
_entity.id
_entity.type
_entity.pdbx_description
1 polymer ?
#
loop_
_entity_poly.entity_id
_entity_poly.type
_entity_poly.pdbx_seq_one_letter_code
_entity_poly.pdbx_strand_id
1 'polypeptide(L)'
;MKVRTNRLDKPNRTTSERQRRSLLIAAALALGGSLLLLLGAGWLQHGVSKMAISGLGALLLIGALTGIFRTLDFSTPRLANGTPRQLAWIRILVCLTGVIYTVIEDLPAIASLPVGMQSNYQFCRLLNMLPGYSALLANPNLLGILQWTTAALLFLGLIGFQTRATLFLGGVGFLLIQAILRQYTYYFHSGLVLVYLTLLLPWTPCAAAWSFDRWLNSQMRQPRAQSVGFSVYACFTVMAVIYLLCGLSKMRDSGLDWFRGDNIEQKLVRDALEPIFLDYKWKATLWLVQHHVPDFVFSVIGTAGLIAELGYFTVLFSRTAQIVLPAIMFGVHLGILLFQHILFLDLLILQFIFLDADRCVNFWHRHFSKNSEAARPQVSNGKPGPALSYVPLTATALMIVASLLGWVWHVEFYPFSSWHMYANPERKGPIFYYKLVATLENGSSIVVSSRDYSPAVMPTSRFMLLRAFRGRGRSKTLDEFLASYVQRSNRNLAFGSTISHIEVQRWRWNYVVDPNDPRFGWVTDIYPFDAPAEASPPR
;
A
#
# COMPACT_ATOMS: atom_id res chain seq x y z
N MET A 1 -7.87 -10.77 -72.92
CA MET A 1 -7.79 -9.82 -71.79
C MET A 1 -6.94 -10.44 -70.69
N LYS A 2 -5.64 -10.07 -70.57
CA LYS A 2 -4.71 -10.63 -69.56
C LYS A 2 -4.77 -9.77 -68.29
N VAL A 3 -5.34 -10.30 -67.21
CA VAL A 3 -5.37 -9.64 -65.90
C VAL A 3 -3.95 -9.65 -65.34
N ARG A 4 -3.29 -8.49 -65.40
CA ARG A 4 -1.96 -8.26 -64.82
C ARG A 4 -2.13 -8.15 -63.31
N THR A 5 -1.96 -9.25 -62.58
CA THR A 5 -1.88 -9.21 -61.12
C THR A 5 -0.57 -8.53 -60.73
N ASN A 6 -0.64 -7.23 -60.44
CA ASN A 6 0.44 -6.49 -59.78
C ASN A 6 0.67 -7.15 -58.41
N ARG A 7 1.64 -8.07 -58.37
CA ARG A 7 2.20 -8.62 -57.15
C ARG A 7 2.93 -7.46 -56.48
N LEU A 8 2.24 -6.75 -55.58
CA LEU A 8 2.87 -5.75 -54.72
C LEU A 8 4.03 -6.47 -54.02
N ASP A 9 5.25 -6.12 -54.39
CA ASP A 9 6.47 -6.54 -53.71
C ASP A 9 6.29 -6.24 -52.23
N LYS A 10 6.15 -7.30 -51.42
CA LYS A 10 6.05 -7.18 -49.97
C LYS A 10 7.34 -6.47 -49.54
N PRO A 11 7.27 -5.24 -48.99
CA PRO A 11 8.47 -4.56 -48.52
C PRO A 11 9.20 -5.46 -47.53
N ASN A 12 10.53 -5.52 -47.67
CA ASN A 12 11.50 -6.33 -46.95
C ASN A 12 11.21 -6.42 -45.43
N ARG A 13 10.30 -7.32 -45.00
CA ARG A 13 9.94 -7.52 -43.58
C ARG A 13 11.12 -8.03 -42.75
N THR A 14 12.11 -8.62 -43.42
CA THR A 14 13.27 -9.25 -42.78
C THR A 14 14.20 -8.24 -42.11
N THR A 15 14.39 -7.04 -42.67
CA THR A 15 15.31 -6.04 -42.11
C THR A 15 14.73 -5.34 -40.88
N SER A 16 13.45 -4.97 -40.90
CA SER A 16 12.79 -4.29 -39.76
C SER A 16 12.59 -5.21 -38.55
N GLU A 17 12.24 -6.49 -38.77
CA GLU A 17 12.14 -7.46 -37.67
C GLU A 17 13.50 -7.76 -37.06
N ARG A 18 14.57 -7.87 -37.88
CA ARG A 18 15.93 -8.07 -37.39
C ARG A 18 16.40 -6.88 -36.55
N GLN A 19 16.14 -5.66 -37.02
CA GLN A 19 16.45 -4.44 -36.27
C GLN A 19 15.69 -4.38 -34.94
N ARG A 20 14.38 -4.67 -34.93
CA ARG A 20 13.58 -4.71 -33.69
C ARG A 20 14.08 -5.75 -32.70
N ARG A 21 14.46 -6.95 -33.17
CA ARG A 21 15.05 -8.00 -32.32
C ARG A 21 16.40 -7.56 -31.74
N SER A 22 17.27 -6.94 -32.55
CA SER A 22 18.57 -6.45 -32.06
C SER A 22 18.41 -5.38 -30.98
N LEU A 23 17.46 -4.45 -31.14
CA LEU A 23 17.15 -3.42 -30.14
C LEU A 23 16.59 -4.03 -28.85
N LEU A 24 15.72 -5.03 -28.97
CA LEU A 24 15.18 -5.76 -27.82
C LEU A 24 16.27 -6.50 -27.04
N ILE A 25 17.20 -7.17 -27.73
CA ILE A 25 18.32 -7.87 -27.10
C ILE A 25 19.23 -6.86 -26.38
N ALA A 26 19.60 -5.76 -27.05
CA ALA A 26 20.42 -4.71 -26.44
C ALA A 26 19.75 -4.11 -25.20
N ALA A 27 18.45 -3.80 -25.28
CA ALA A 27 17.70 -3.26 -24.15
C ALA A 27 17.53 -4.27 -23.02
N ALA A 28 17.37 -5.56 -23.32
CA ALA A 28 17.32 -6.63 -22.31
C ALA A 28 18.68 -6.82 -21.60
N LEU A 29 19.80 -6.74 -22.32
CA LEU A 29 21.13 -6.75 -21.74
C LEU A 29 21.37 -5.53 -20.85
N ALA A 30 20.97 -4.35 -21.31
CA ALA A 30 21.05 -3.11 -20.51
C ALA A 30 20.15 -3.19 -19.25
N LEU A 31 18.97 -3.79 -19.35
CA LEU A 31 18.09 -4.06 -18.21
C LEU A 31 18.77 -5.01 -17.21
N GLY A 32 19.33 -6.13 -17.68
CA GLY A 32 20.04 -7.07 -16.81
C GLY A 32 21.24 -6.43 -16.11
N GLY A 33 22.08 -5.70 -16.85
CA GLY A 33 23.24 -4.99 -16.31
C GLY A 33 22.85 -3.91 -15.29
N SER A 34 21.82 -3.11 -15.59
CA SER A 34 21.35 -2.06 -14.67
C SER A 34 20.73 -2.60 -13.38
N LEU A 35 19.97 -3.69 -13.45
CA LEU A 35 19.43 -4.36 -12.27
C LEU A 35 20.55 -4.94 -11.40
N LEU A 36 21.58 -5.57 -12.00
CA LEU A 36 22.75 -6.04 -11.27
C LEU A 36 23.51 -4.90 -10.56
N LEU A 37 23.68 -3.77 -11.23
CA LEU A 37 24.31 -2.59 -10.62
C LEU A 37 23.50 -2.06 -9.43
N LEU A 38 22.18 -1.97 -9.56
CA LEU A 38 21.31 -1.48 -8.48
C LEU A 38 21.26 -2.47 -7.31
N LEU A 39 21.12 -3.77 -7.57
CA LEU A 39 21.16 -4.80 -6.53
C LEU A 39 22.51 -4.82 -5.81
N GLY A 40 23.61 -4.75 -6.55
CA GLY A 40 24.96 -4.64 -5.99
C GLY A 40 25.12 -3.37 -5.13
N ALA A 41 24.64 -2.22 -5.61
CA ALA A 41 24.67 -0.97 -4.87
C ALA A 41 23.82 -1.00 -3.58
N GLY A 42 22.71 -1.73 -3.59
CA GLY A 42 21.88 -1.96 -2.40
C GLY A 42 22.66 -2.65 -1.27
N TRP A 43 23.66 -3.47 -1.61
CA TRP A 43 24.49 -4.17 -0.64
C TRP A 43 25.71 -3.41 -0.14
N LEU A 44 26.05 -2.29 -0.76
CA LEU A 44 27.12 -1.43 -0.27
C LEU A 44 26.63 -0.63 0.93
N GLN A 45 27.46 -0.57 1.99
CA GLN A 45 27.12 0.14 3.23
C GLN A 45 26.93 1.63 2.93
N HIS A 46 27.95 2.39 2.53
CA HIS A 46 27.83 3.79 2.04
C HIS A 46 29.03 4.16 1.15
N GLY A 47 29.00 5.34 0.49
CA GLY A 47 30.17 5.94 -0.15
C GLY A 47 29.98 6.37 -1.62
N VAL A 48 31.01 7.02 -2.17
CA VAL A 48 31.04 7.55 -3.55
C VAL A 48 30.73 6.45 -4.58
N SER A 49 31.25 5.23 -4.36
CA SER A 49 30.98 4.09 -5.24
C SER A 49 29.50 3.71 -5.27
N LYS A 50 28.79 3.73 -4.13
CA LYS A 50 27.35 3.46 -4.08
C LYS A 50 26.57 4.49 -4.90
N MET A 51 26.95 5.77 -4.80
CA MET A 51 26.36 6.85 -5.59
C MET A 51 26.63 6.72 -7.08
N ALA A 52 27.88 6.50 -7.48
CA ALA A 52 28.25 6.34 -8.88
C ALA A 52 27.56 5.11 -9.52
N ILE A 53 27.59 3.96 -8.83
CA ILE A 53 27.00 2.71 -9.33
C ILE A 53 25.48 2.82 -9.43
N SER A 54 24.81 3.33 -8.38
CA SER A 54 23.34 3.48 -8.40
C SER A 54 22.87 4.54 -9.40
N GLY A 55 23.61 5.65 -9.55
CA GLY A 55 23.33 6.68 -10.57
C GLY A 55 23.46 6.16 -11.99
N LEU A 56 24.56 5.45 -12.30
CA LEU A 56 24.75 4.81 -13.60
C LEU A 56 23.69 3.73 -13.87
N GLY A 57 23.44 2.86 -12.88
CA GLY A 57 22.40 1.83 -12.95
C GLY A 57 21.02 2.42 -13.24
N ALA A 58 20.65 3.50 -12.56
CA ALA A 58 19.37 4.18 -12.78
C ALA A 58 19.22 4.75 -14.20
N LEU A 59 20.25 5.44 -14.72
CA LEU A 59 20.21 6.00 -16.08
C LEU A 59 20.07 4.91 -17.14
N LEU A 60 20.86 3.85 -17.02
CA LEU A 60 20.78 2.69 -17.92
C LEU A 60 19.41 2.01 -17.84
N LEU A 61 18.85 1.88 -16.63
CA LEU A 61 17.54 1.26 -16.41
C LEU A 61 16.40 2.07 -17.06
N ILE A 62 16.39 3.40 -16.93
CA ILE A 62 15.39 4.27 -17.57
C ILE A 62 15.43 4.09 -19.09
N GLY A 63 16.63 4.13 -19.68
CA GLY A 63 16.83 3.96 -21.12
C GLY A 63 16.36 2.58 -21.60
N ALA A 64 16.77 1.52 -20.89
CA ALA A 64 16.41 0.14 -21.20
C ALA A 64 14.90 -0.09 -21.12
N LEU A 65 14.25 0.31 -20.02
CA LEU A 65 12.80 0.15 -19.83
C LEU A 65 12.01 0.93 -20.88
N THR A 66 12.40 2.18 -21.15
CA THR A 66 11.72 2.99 -22.18
C THR A 66 11.85 2.35 -23.57
N GLY A 67 13.03 1.81 -23.90
CA GLY A 67 13.27 1.07 -25.14
C GLY A 67 12.45 -0.22 -25.23
N ILE A 68 12.39 -1.01 -24.16
CA ILE A 68 11.59 -2.23 -24.06
C ILE A 68 10.10 -1.90 -24.21
N PHE A 69 9.57 -0.94 -23.44
CA PHE A 69 8.15 -0.61 -23.50
C PHE A 69 7.72 -0.05 -24.86
N ARG A 70 8.61 0.63 -25.59
CA ARG A 70 8.31 1.02 -26.98
C ARG A 70 8.23 -0.15 -27.94
N THR A 71 9.07 -1.14 -27.72
CA THR A 71 9.26 -2.26 -28.66
C THR A 71 8.32 -3.41 -28.36
N LEU A 72 7.77 -3.54 -27.15
CA LEU A 72 6.77 -4.54 -26.80
C LEU A 72 5.39 -4.23 -27.39
N ASP A 73 4.71 -5.30 -27.80
CA ASP A 73 3.34 -5.21 -28.29
C ASP A 73 2.33 -5.55 -27.18
N PHE A 74 1.91 -4.49 -26.48
CA PHE A 74 0.89 -4.58 -25.43
C PHE A 74 -0.53 -4.79 -25.96
N SER A 75 -0.75 -4.79 -27.28
CA SER A 75 -2.04 -5.22 -27.84
C SER A 75 -2.22 -6.74 -27.76
N THR A 76 -1.11 -7.48 -27.65
CA THR A 76 -1.19 -8.93 -27.50
C THR A 76 -1.69 -9.28 -26.11
N PRO A 77 -2.61 -10.23 -26.00
CA PRO A 77 -3.22 -10.52 -24.72
C PRO A 77 -2.27 -11.37 -23.85
N ARG A 78 -1.09 -11.74 -24.36
CA ARG A 78 -0.05 -12.53 -23.64
C ARG A 78 0.52 -11.80 -22.43
N LEU A 79 0.76 -10.49 -22.53
CA LEU A 79 1.37 -9.70 -21.46
C LEU A 79 0.34 -9.21 -20.45
N ALA A 80 -0.81 -8.75 -20.92
CA ALA A 80 -1.94 -8.35 -20.09
C ALA A 80 -3.22 -8.49 -20.91
N ASN A 81 -4.34 -8.80 -20.25
CA ASN A 81 -5.66 -8.62 -20.85
C ASN A 81 -5.97 -7.12 -20.96
N GLY A 82 -5.37 -6.48 -21.96
CA GLY A 82 -5.42 -5.05 -22.21
C GLY A 82 -6.74 -4.54 -22.79
N THR A 83 -7.87 -4.88 -22.18
CA THR A 83 -9.19 -4.43 -22.65
C THR A 83 -9.65 -3.17 -21.94
N PRO A 84 -10.48 -2.31 -22.58
CA PRO A 84 -11.02 -1.12 -21.93
C PRO A 84 -11.79 -1.45 -20.65
N ARG A 85 -12.48 -2.61 -20.61
CA ARG A 85 -13.20 -3.11 -19.44
C ARG A 85 -12.26 -3.49 -18.31
N GLN A 86 -11.13 -4.14 -18.59
CA GLN A 86 -10.11 -4.41 -17.58
C GLN A 86 -9.61 -3.11 -16.94
N LEU A 87 -9.29 -2.10 -17.76
CA LEU A 87 -8.79 -0.84 -17.22
C LEU A 87 -9.85 -0.08 -16.41
N ALA A 88 -11.12 -0.15 -16.81
CA ALA A 88 -12.24 0.39 -16.03
C ALA A 88 -12.43 -0.36 -14.71
N TRP A 89 -12.27 -1.69 -14.70
CA TRP A 89 -12.28 -2.51 -13.48
C TRP A 89 -11.19 -2.08 -12.50
N ILE A 90 -9.96 -1.88 -12.98
CA ILE A 90 -8.84 -1.39 -12.16
C ILE A 90 -9.20 -0.02 -11.56
N ARG A 91 -9.72 0.91 -12.37
CA ARG A 91 -10.16 2.24 -11.89
C ARG A 91 -11.21 2.11 -10.79
N ILE A 92 -12.23 1.28 -10.98
CA ILE A 92 -13.31 1.09 -10.00
C ILE A 92 -12.74 0.57 -8.69
N LEU A 93 -11.90 -0.48 -8.71
CA LEU A 93 -11.32 -1.04 -7.49
C LEU A 93 -10.39 -0.06 -6.78
N VAL A 94 -9.54 0.65 -7.52
CA VAL A 94 -8.63 1.67 -6.98
C VAL A 94 -9.44 2.79 -6.32
N CYS A 95 -10.42 3.36 -7.02
CA CYS A 95 -11.22 4.43 -6.46
C CYS A 95 -12.10 3.96 -5.29
N LEU A 96 -12.68 2.76 -5.37
CA LEU A 96 -13.47 2.18 -4.28
C LEU A 96 -12.63 2.02 -3.03
N THR A 97 -11.44 1.44 -3.17
CA THR A 97 -10.47 1.32 -2.07
C THR A 97 -10.13 2.70 -1.51
N GLY A 98 -9.91 3.69 -2.38
CA GLY A 98 -9.58 5.06 -1.99
C GLY A 98 -10.70 5.73 -1.21
N VAL A 99 -11.95 5.57 -1.65
CA VAL A 99 -13.14 6.04 -0.93
C VAL A 99 -13.24 5.37 0.43
N ILE A 100 -13.12 4.05 0.49
CA ILE A 100 -13.22 3.30 1.76
C ILE A 100 -12.14 3.78 2.74
N TYR A 101 -10.88 3.86 2.32
CA TYR A 101 -9.81 4.40 3.16
C TYR A 101 -10.13 5.82 3.62
N THR A 102 -10.48 6.71 2.70
CA THR A 102 -10.76 8.12 3.05
C THR A 102 -11.93 8.26 4.02
N VAL A 103 -12.93 7.38 3.97
CA VAL A 103 -14.12 7.44 4.84
C VAL A 103 -13.88 6.78 6.19
N ILE A 104 -13.09 5.71 6.25
CA ILE A 104 -12.81 5.00 7.51
C ILE A 104 -11.88 5.83 8.42
N GLU A 105 -10.97 6.61 7.83
CA GLU A 105 -10.08 7.49 8.59
C GLU A 105 -10.85 8.66 9.22
N ASP A 106 -10.49 9.05 10.44
CA ASP A 106 -11.05 10.22 11.13
C ASP A 106 -10.07 11.40 11.06
N LEU A 107 -9.97 12.01 9.87
CA LEU A 107 -9.05 13.13 9.67
C LEU A 107 -9.33 14.32 10.59
N PRO A 108 -10.60 14.73 10.84
CA PRO A 108 -10.91 15.81 11.79
C PRO A 108 -10.34 15.61 13.20
N ALA A 109 -10.25 14.38 13.69
CA ALA A 109 -9.70 14.10 15.01
C ALA A 109 -8.24 14.55 15.18
N ILE A 110 -7.49 14.71 14.08
CA ILE A 110 -6.11 15.21 14.11
C ILE A 110 -6.02 16.62 14.71
N ALA A 111 -7.05 17.47 14.53
CA ALA A 111 -7.05 18.81 15.12
C ALA A 111 -7.04 18.80 16.66
N SER A 112 -7.41 17.68 17.28
CA SER A 112 -7.33 17.49 18.73
C SER A 112 -5.99 16.93 19.22
N LEU A 113 -5.10 16.52 18.30
CA LEU A 113 -3.81 15.93 18.66
C LEU A 113 -2.78 17.02 18.99
N PRO A 114 -1.93 16.79 20.00
CA PRO A 114 -0.85 17.72 20.34
C PRO A 114 0.09 17.97 19.17
N VAL A 115 0.47 19.24 18.95
CA VAL A 115 1.43 19.64 17.92
C VAL A 115 2.78 18.95 18.11
N GLY A 116 3.18 18.67 19.36
CA GLY A 116 4.41 17.93 19.68
C GLY A 116 4.43 16.49 19.16
N MET A 117 3.30 15.92 18.74
CA MET A 117 3.26 14.61 18.10
C MET A 117 3.69 14.64 16.63
N GLN A 118 3.66 15.82 15.99
CA GLN A 118 4.04 15.96 14.60
C GLN A 118 5.50 15.54 14.37
N SER A 119 5.68 14.66 13.40
CA SER A 119 6.98 14.23 12.91
C SER A 119 7.54 15.25 11.90
N ASN A 120 8.83 15.53 12.01
CA ASN A 120 9.54 16.47 11.14
C ASN A 120 10.11 15.79 9.87
N TYR A 121 9.35 14.88 9.25
CA TYR A 121 9.78 14.27 7.99
C TYR A 121 9.94 15.33 6.88
N GLN A 122 10.77 15.04 5.89
CA GLN A 122 11.12 15.98 4.81
C GLN A 122 9.89 16.47 4.04
N PHE A 123 8.94 15.57 3.71
CA PHE A 123 7.72 15.96 3.02
C PHE A 123 6.79 16.81 3.88
N CYS A 124 6.63 16.48 5.17
CA CYS A 124 5.86 17.30 6.10
C CYS A 124 6.48 18.70 6.29
N ARG A 125 7.82 18.82 6.23
CA ARG A 125 8.49 20.14 6.21
C ARG A 125 8.09 20.97 5.00
N LEU A 126 7.95 20.37 3.82
CA LEU A 126 7.45 21.08 2.62
C LEU A 126 5.99 21.51 2.81
N LEU A 127 5.14 20.66 3.37
CA LEU A 127 3.75 21.01 3.66
C LEU A 127 3.65 22.15 4.68
N ASN A 128 4.48 22.13 5.72
CA ASN A 128 4.54 23.21 6.72
C ASN A 128 5.01 24.55 6.15
N MET A 129 5.66 24.57 4.97
CA MET A 129 5.99 25.82 4.26
C MET A 129 4.80 26.39 3.49
N LEU A 130 3.72 25.63 3.28
CA LEU A 130 2.53 26.11 2.58
C LEU A 130 1.72 27.06 3.48
N PRO A 131 1.37 28.26 2.99
CA PRO A 131 0.57 29.20 3.76
C PRO A 131 -0.80 28.58 4.10
N GLY A 132 -1.20 28.68 5.36
CA GLY A 132 -2.47 28.13 5.85
C GLY A 132 -2.46 26.64 6.23
N TYR A 133 -1.35 25.91 6.03
CA TYR A 133 -1.29 24.49 6.40
C TYR A 133 -1.46 24.26 7.92
N SER A 134 -0.84 25.10 8.76
CA SER A 134 -1.05 25.05 10.21
C SER A 134 -2.50 25.33 10.61
N ALA A 135 -3.16 26.28 9.94
CA ALA A 135 -4.57 26.59 10.15
C ALA A 135 -5.48 25.43 9.70
N LEU A 136 -5.15 24.73 8.61
CA LEU A 136 -5.81 23.51 8.18
C LEU A 136 -5.71 22.43 9.27
N LEU A 137 -4.50 22.15 9.78
CA LEU A 137 -4.29 21.13 10.81
C LEU A 137 -4.99 21.44 12.14
N ALA A 138 -5.13 22.72 12.49
CA ALA A 138 -5.78 23.15 13.73
C ALA A 138 -7.31 23.18 13.65
N ASN A 139 -7.91 23.05 12.45
CA ASN A 139 -9.35 23.23 12.26
C ASN A 139 -10.03 21.92 11.81
N PRO A 140 -10.84 21.28 12.68
CA PRO A 140 -11.48 20.01 12.36
C PRO A 140 -12.44 20.12 11.17
N ASN A 141 -13.07 21.27 10.96
CA ASN A 141 -13.99 21.48 9.85
C ASN A 141 -13.25 21.54 8.51
N LEU A 142 -12.07 22.19 8.47
CA LEU A 142 -11.25 22.24 7.24
C LEU A 142 -10.71 20.84 6.88
N LEU A 143 -10.29 20.06 7.88
CA LEU A 143 -9.90 18.66 7.68
C LEU A 143 -11.09 17.82 7.20
N GLY A 144 -12.28 18.02 7.76
CA GLY A 144 -13.50 17.36 7.32
C GLY A 144 -13.86 17.70 5.87
N ILE A 145 -13.77 18.98 5.48
CA ILE A 145 -13.99 19.43 4.10
C ILE A 145 -12.97 18.76 3.16
N LEU A 146 -11.68 18.72 3.53
CA LEU A 146 -10.65 18.05 2.74
C LEU A 146 -10.97 16.56 2.57
N GLN A 147 -11.34 15.87 3.66
CA GLN A 147 -11.68 14.45 3.64
C GLN A 147 -12.88 14.16 2.73
N TRP A 148 -14.02 14.84 2.95
CA TRP A 148 -15.24 14.59 2.19
C TRP A 148 -15.14 15.03 0.74
N THR A 149 -14.41 16.12 0.45
CA THR A 149 -14.13 16.54 -0.93
C THR A 149 -13.28 15.49 -1.65
N THR A 150 -12.24 14.96 -0.99
CA THR A 150 -11.40 13.89 -1.54
C THR A 150 -12.22 12.62 -1.79
N ALA A 151 -13.03 12.21 -0.82
CA ALA A 151 -13.92 11.04 -0.96
C ALA A 151 -14.91 11.22 -2.12
N ALA A 152 -15.52 12.41 -2.26
CA ALA A 152 -16.42 12.73 -3.36
C ALA A 152 -15.70 12.68 -4.72
N LEU A 153 -14.50 13.26 -4.82
CA LEU A 153 -13.69 13.22 -6.06
C LEU A 153 -13.30 11.78 -6.43
N LEU A 154 -12.90 10.95 -5.46
CA LEU A 154 -12.61 9.54 -5.68
C LEU A 154 -13.86 8.76 -6.09
N PHE A 155 -15.02 9.06 -5.50
CA PHE A 155 -16.30 8.47 -5.90
C PHE A 155 -16.70 8.87 -7.32
N LEU A 156 -16.52 10.14 -7.70
CA LEU A 156 -16.72 10.59 -9.08
C LEU A 156 -15.75 9.90 -10.05
N GLY A 157 -14.50 9.68 -9.62
CA GLY A 157 -13.52 8.88 -10.35
C GLY A 157 -13.95 7.40 -10.47
N LEU A 158 -14.58 6.83 -9.44
CA LEU A 158 -15.10 5.46 -9.42
C LEU A 158 -16.16 5.28 -10.51
N ILE A 159 -17.16 6.16 -10.58
CA ILE A 159 -18.22 6.12 -11.60
C ILE A 159 -17.74 6.60 -12.98
N GLY A 160 -16.55 7.23 -13.04
CA GLY A 160 -15.95 7.75 -14.26
C GLY A 160 -16.65 8.99 -14.79
N PHE A 161 -16.90 9.98 -13.92
CA PHE A 161 -17.38 11.31 -14.27
C PHE A 161 -16.22 12.31 -14.25
N GLN A 162 -16.04 13.04 -15.35
CA GLN A 162 -14.87 13.90 -15.59
C GLN A 162 -13.55 13.20 -15.21
N THR A 163 -13.44 11.94 -15.61
CA THR A 163 -12.57 10.91 -15.02
C THR A 163 -11.14 11.40 -14.81
N ARG A 164 -10.55 12.12 -15.77
CA ARG A 164 -9.17 12.61 -15.63
C ARG A 164 -9.00 13.63 -14.52
N ALA A 165 -9.91 14.62 -14.45
CA ALA A 165 -9.85 15.69 -13.47
C ALA A 165 -10.16 15.15 -12.07
N THR A 166 -11.21 14.33 -11.94
CA THR A 166 -11.62 13.76 -10.65
C THR A 166 -10.61 12.77 -10.10
N LEU A 167 -10.00 11.92 -10.95
CA LEU A 167 -8.91 11.05 -10.51
C LEU A 167 -7.65 11.83 -10.13
N PHE A 168 -7.28 12.86 -10.88
CA PHE A 168 -6.09 13.65 -10.57
C PHE A 168 -6.26 14.42 -9.26
N LEU A 169 -7.36 15.17 -9.12
CA LEU A 169 -7.65 15.93 -7.90
C LEU A 169 -7.90 15.01 -6.71
N GLY A 170 -8.64 13.91 -6.90
CA GLY A 170 -8.86 12.90 -5.87
C GLY A 170 -7.57 12.20 -5.44
N GLY A 171 -6.67 11.89 -6.38
CA GLY A 171 -5.35 11.32 -6.10
C GLY A 171 -4.43 12.29 -5.34
N VAL A 172 -4.45 13.58 -5.68
CA VAL A 172 -3.72 14.62 -4.94
C VAL A 172 -4.31 14.83 -3.53
N GLY A 173 -5.64 14.86 -3.41
CA GLY A 173 -6.32 14.92 -2.12
C GLY A 173 -5.97 13.72 -1.24
N PHE A 174 -6.00 12.51 -1.82
CA PHE A 174 -5.63 11.28 -1.11
C PHE A 174 -4.16 11.29 -0.69
N LEU A 175 -3.26 11.75 -1.57
CA LEU A 175 -1.83 11.95 -1.25
C LEU A 175 -1.67 12.88 -0.04
N LEU A 176 -2.42 13.98 0.03
CA LEU A 176 -2.36 14.94 1.13
C LEU A 176 -2.90 14.35 2.43
N ILE A 177 -4.07 13.71 2.39
CA ILE A 177 -4.67 13.03 3.57
C ILE A 177 -3.69 12.01 4.16
N GLN A 178 -3.14 11.15 3.31
CA GLN A 178 -2.18 10.13 3.71
C GLN A 178 -0.87 10.70 4.26
N ALA A 179 -0.48 11.91 3.83
CA ALA A 179 0.67 12.64 4.39
C ALA A 179 0.35 13.21 5.78
N ILE A 180 -0.82 13.81 5.96
CA ILE A 180 -1.26 14.38 7.24
C ILE A 180 -1.35 13.27 8.29
N LEU A 181 -1.97 12.13 7.95
CA LEU A 181 -2.03 10.97 8.84
C LEU A 181 -0.61 10.53 9.26
N ARG A 182 0.30 10.38 8.28
CA ARG A 182 1.72 10.04 8.52
C ARG A 182 2.51 11.07 9.31
N GLN A 183 2.10 12.34 9.30
CA GLN A 183 2.75 13.38 10.09
C GLN A 183 2.56 13.14 11.59
N TYR A 184 1.39 12.69 12.03
CA TYR A 184 1.10 12.43 13.44
C TYR A 184 1.44 11.00 13.89
N THR A 185 1.93 10.19 12.96
CA THR A 185 2.16 8.76 13.13
C THR A 185 3.60 8.39 12.73
N TYR A 186 3.93 7.11 12.75
CA TYR A 186 5.18 6.60 12.17
C TYR A 186 4.96 6.32 10.68
N TYR A 187 6.07 6.11 9.98
CA TYR A 187 6.02 5.77 8.57
C TYR A 187 5.49 4.33 8.35
N PHE A 188 4.27 4.20 7.84
CA PHE A 188 3.68 2.90 7.46
C PHE A 188 3.33 2.82 5.97
N HIS A 189 3.23 1.59 5.45
CA HIS A 189 3.09 1.32 4.02
C HIS A 189 1.65 1.25 3.49
N SER A 190 0.67 0.99 4.36
CA SER A 190 -0.75 0.88 3.99
C SER A 190 -1.24 2.12 3.22
N GLY A 191 -1.80 1.93 2.04
CA GLY A 191 -2.29 3.00 1.15
C GLY A 191 -1.25 3.65 0.23
N LEU A 192 0.05 3.33 0.33
CA LEU A 192 1.06 3.87 -0.60
C LEU A 192 0.87 3.35 -2.04
N VAL A 193 0.55 2.07 -2.17
CA VAL A 193 0.21 1.46 -3.47
C VAL A 193 -0.93 2.23 -4.14
N LEU A 194 -1.92 2.60 -3.33
CA LEU A 194 -3.11 3.31 -3.78
C LEU A 194 -2.80 4.74 -4.21
N VAL A 195 -1.90 5.43 -3.50
CA VAL A 195 -1.37 6.73 -3.93
C VAL A 195 -0.76 6.62 -5.34
N TYR A 196 0.09 5.61 -5.57
CA TYR A 196 0.73 5.47 -6.89
C TYR A 196 -0.27 5.16 -8.00
N LEU A 197 -1.25 4.29 -7.75
CA LEU A 197 -2.28 3.93 -8.73
C LEU A 197 -3.23 5.10 -9.03
N THR A 198 -3.67 5.85 -8.02
CA THR A 198 -4.55 7.01 -8.21
C THR A 198 -3.85 8.15 -8.96
N LEU A 199 -2.53 8.32 -8.79
CA LEU A 199 -1.74 9.28 -9.58
C LEU A 199 -1.42 8.80 -11.00
N LEU A 200 -1.38 7.49 -11.23
CA LEU A 200 -1.14 6.89 -12.55
C LEU A 200 -2.38 6.91 -13.45
N LEU A 201 -3.55 6.54 -12.92
CA LEU A 201 -4.79 6.37 -13.70
C LEU A 201 -5.26 7.60 -14.51
N PRO A 202 -5.08 8.87 -14.07
CA PRO A 202 -5.45 10.06 -14.85
C PRO A 202 -4.80 10.11 -16.23
N TRP A 203 -3.65 9.46 -16.39
CA TRP A 203 -2.85 9.41 -17.62
C TRP A 203 -3.20 8.23 -18.53
N THR A 204 -4.22 7.45 -18.17
CA THR A 204 -4.66 6.26 -18.88
C THR A 204 -6.03 6.45 -19.53
N PRO A 205 -6.41 5.66 -20.54
CA PRO A 205 -7.76 5.70 -21.11
C PRO A 205 -8.78 4.92 -20.26
N CYS A 206 -8.71 5.00 -18.92
CA CYS A 206 -9.58 4.26 -17.99
C CYS A 206 -11.06 4.67 -18.03
N ALA A 207 -11.39 5.77 -18.71
CA ALA A 207 -12.76 6.20 -18.97
C ALA A 207 -13.39 5.53 -20.22
N ALA A 208 -12.67 4.69 -20.96
CA ALA A 208 -13.16 4.15 -22.23
C ALA A 208 -14.28 3.10 -22.09
N ALA A 209 -14.44 2.50 -20.92
CA ALA A 209 -15.53 1.59 -20.59
C ALA A 209 -16.05 1.86 -19.18
N TRP A 210 -17.30 1.46 -18.91
CA TRP A 210 -17.97 1.58 -17.61
C TRP A 210 -17.76 2.93 -16.93
N SER A 211 -17.92 4.02 -17.69
CA SER A 211 -17.77 5.37 -17.20
C SER A 211 -18.99 6.19 -17.60
N PHE A 212 -19.36 7.14 -16.75
CA PHE A 212 -20.37 8.13 -17.09
C PHE A 212 -19.93 9.00 -18.27
N ASP A 213 -18.64 9.35 -18.36
CA ASP A 213 -18.08 10.09 -19.50
C ASP A 213 -18.34 9.41 -20.85
N ARG A 214 -18.19 8.08 -20.91
CA ARG A 214 -18.45 7.28 -22.11
C ARG A 214 -19.94 7.20 -22.43
N TRP A 215 -20.77 7.12 -21.40
CA TRP A 215 -22.21 7.11 -21.57
C TRP A 215 -22.71 8.45 -22.13
N LEU A 216 -22.23 9.57 -21.57
CA LEU A 216 -22.60 10.92 -21.99
C LEU A 216 -22.05 11.27 -23.38
N ASN A 217 -20.88 10.74 -23.74
CA ASN A 217 -20.27 10.95 -25.05
C ASN A 217 -19.95 9.60 -25.72
N SER A 218 -21.00 8.97 -26.26
CA SER A 218 -20.91 7.70 -26.99
C SER A 218 -20.01 7.78 -28.23
N GLN A 219 -19.82 8.99 -28.78
CA GLN A 219 -18.95 9.29 -29.92
C GLN A 219 -17.47 9.42 -29.55
N MET A 220 -17.10 9.31 -28.26
CA MET A 220 -15.68 9.33 -27.87
C MET A 220 -14.88 8.32 -28.68
N ARG A 221 -13.72 8.75 -29.18
CA ARG A 221 -12.83 7.88 -29.94
C ARG A 221 -12.36 6.73 -29.05
N GLN A 222 -12.55 5.50 -29.51
CA GLN A 222 -12.06 4.31 -28.82
C GLN A 222 -10.53 4.38 -28.68
N PRO A 223 -9.96 4.13 -27.49
CA PRO A 223 -8.52 4.07 -27.33
C PRO A 223 -7.95 2.88 -28.11
N ARG A 224 -6.68 3.00 -28.49
CA ARG A 224 -5.99 1.92 -29.20
C ARG A 224 -5.67 0.77 -28.24
N ALA A 225 -5.74 -0.46 -28.75
CA ALA A 225 -5.38 -1.68 -28.00
C ALA A 225 -4.06 -1.55 -27.24
N GLN A 226 -3.01 -1.07 -27.92
CA GLN A 226 -1.68 -0.94 -27.34
C GLN A 226 -1.62 0.03 -26.15
N SER A 227 -2.37 1.14 -26.19
CA SER A 227 -2.43 2.12 -25.09
C SER A 227 -3.14 1.55 -23.87
N VAL A 228 -4.26 0.85 -24.09
CA VAL A 228 -5.02 0.20 -23.02
C VAL A 228 -4.21 -0.92 -22.39
N GLY A 229 -3.60 -1.79 -23.19
CA GLY A 229 -2.76 -2.88 -22.70
C GLY A 229 -1.55 -2.39 -21.93
N PHE A 230 -0.88 -1.32 -22.39
CA PHE A 230 0.20 -0.73 -21.62
C PHE A 230 -0.30 -0.14 -20.29
N SER A 231 -1.47 0.49 -20.27
CA SER A 231 -2.03 1.08 -19.05
C SER A 231 -2.34 0.02 -17.99
N VAL A 232 -2.92 -1.12 -18.40
CA VAL A 232 -3.13 -2.29 -17.51
C VAL A 232 -1.79 -2.80 -17.01
N TYR A 233 -0.81 -2.98 -17.90
CA TYR A 233 0.54 -3.43 -17.55
C TYR A 233 1.22 -2.48 -16.55
N ALA A 234 1.09 -1.17 -16.72
CA ALA A 234 1.65 -0.17 -15.82
C ALA A 234 1.03 -0.27 -14.42
N CYS A 235 -0.29 -0.52 -14.31
CA CYS A 235 -0.94 -0.77 -13.02
C CYS A 235 -0.42 -2.05 -12.36
N PHE A 236 -0.26 -3.14 -13.13
CA PHE A 236 0.34 -4.39 -12.61
C PHE A 236 1.79 -4.19 -12.17
N THR A 237 2.53 -3.34 -12.88
CA THR A 237 3.92 -3.01 -12.57
C THR A 237 4.05 -2.35 -11.21
N VAL A 238 3.14 -1.44 -10.84
CA VAL A 238 3.12 -0.84 -9.50
C VAL A 238 3.05 -1.91 -8.41
N MET A 239 2.09 -2.85 -8.53
CA MET A 239 1.95 -3.96 -7.57
C MET A 239 3.21 -4.84 -7.55
N ALA A 240 3.72 -5.19 -8.72
CA ALA A 240 4.85 -6.09 -8.89
C ALA A 240 6.15 -5.56 -8.30
N VAL A 241 6.45 -4.29 -8.55
CA VAL A 241 7.64 -3.64 -7.99
C VAL A 241 7.55 -3.60 -6.48
N ILE A 242 6.39 -3.22 -5.92
CA ILE A 242 6.23 -3.08 -4.47
C ILE A 242 6.41 -4.41 -3.75
N TYR A 243 5.76 -5.49 -4.20
CA TYR A 243 5.95 -6.80 -3.61
C TYR A 243 7.38 -7.33 -3.75
N LEU A 244 7.99 -7.12 -4.93
CA LEU A 244 9.39 -7.49 -5.13
C LEU A 244 10.30 -6.75 -4.14
N LEU A 245 10.08 -5.44 -3.95
CA LEU A 245 10.85 -4.64 -3.00
C LEU A 245 10.63 -5.11 -1.55
N CYS A 246 9.40 -5.42 -1.14
CA CYS A 246 9.12 -6.02 0.17
C CYS A 246 9.93 -7.30 0.41
N GLY A 247 9.96 -8.21 -0.58
CA GLY A 247 10.71 -9.46 -0.49
C GLY A 247 12.23 -9.24 -0.49
N LEU A 248 12.72 -8.34 -1.35
CA LEU A 248 14.13 -7.96 -1.39
C LEU A 248 14.59 -7.32 -0.09
N SER A 249 13.76 -6.49 0.55
CA SER A 249 14.07 -5.87 1.84
C SER A 249 14.20 -6.89 2.96
N LYS A 250 13.35 -7.93 2.99
CA LYS A 250 13.47 -9.04 3.94
C LYS A 250 14.77 -9.82 3.75
N MET A 251 15.09 -10.17 2.50
CA MET A 251 16.38 -10.77 2.17
C MET A 251 17.54 -9.84 2.52
N ARG A 252 17.31 -8.53 2.43
CA ARG A 252 18.34 -7.53 2.70
C ARG A 252 18.73 -7.47 4.16
N ASP A 253 17.72 -7.32 5.02
CA ASP A 253 17.94 -6.99 6.42
C ASP A 253 18.05 -8.25 7.30
N SER A 254 17.32 -9.31 6.96
CA SER A 254 17.36 -10.59 7.71
C SER A 254 18.26 -11.64 7.05
N GLY A 255 18.53 -11.57 5.74
CA GLY A 255 19.22 -12.63 5.03
C GLY A 255 18.55 -13.99 5.25
N LEU A 256 19.33 -14.99 5.65
CA LEU A 256 18.82 -16.34 5.92
C LEU A 256 18.03 -16.44 7.24
N ASP A 257 18.17 -15.47 8.17
CA ASP A 257 17.40 -15.48 9.41
C ASP A 257 15.89 -15.31 9.15
N TRP A 258 15.49 -14.81 7.97
CA TRP A 258 14.08 -14.72 7.58
C TRP A 258 13.38 -16.09 7.57
N PHE A 259 14.10 -17.15 7.18
CA PHE A 259 13.54 -18.49 7.05
C PHE A 259 13.39 -19.22 8.39
N ARG A 260 13.92 -18.66 9.48
CA ARG A 260 13.88 -19.32 10.78
C ARG A 260 12.51 -19.15 11.44
N GLY A 261 11.97 -20.26 11.95
CA GLY A 261 10.65 -20.30 12.56
C GLY A 261 10.54 -19.39 13.77
N ASP A 262 11.60 -19.32 14.58
CA ASP A 262 11.67 -18.48 15.78
C ASP A 262 11.55 -16.98 15.48
N ASN A 263 12.12 -16.52 14.36
CA ASN A 263 11.99 -15.14 13.90
C ASN A 263 10.54 -14.82 13.51
N ILE A 264 9.91 -15.70 12.74
CA ILE A 264 8.52 -15.51 12.28
C ILE A 264 7.55 -15.60 13.46
N GLU A 265 7.71 -16.59 14.33
CA GLU A 265 6.90 -16.76 15.54
C GLU A 265 6.98 -15.51 16.43
N GLN A 266 8.18 -14.99 16.71
CA GLN A 266 8.36 -13.80 17.53
C GLN A 266 7.59 -12.59 16.98
N LYS A 267 7.61 -12.39 15.65
CA LYS A 267 6.87 -11.31 14.97
C LYS A 267 5.36 -11.49 15.12
N LEU A 268 4.86 -12.69 14.82
CA LEU A 268 3.44 -12.99 14.91
C LEU A 268 2.92 -12.80 16.34
N VAL A 269 3.66 -13.28 17.35
CA VAL A 269 3.25 -13.14 18.75
C VAL A 269 3.22 -11.69 19.17
N ARG A 270 4.25 -10.90 18.81
CA ARG A 270 4.30 -9.48 19.11
C ARG A 270 3.10 -8.73 18.54
N ASP A 271 2.80 -8.93 17.26
CA ASP A 271 1.68 -8.23 16.62
C ASP A 271 0.32 -8.71 17.14
N ALA A 272 0.18 -9.99 17.50
CA ALA A 272 -1.03 -10.50 18.14
C ALA A 272 -1.30 -9.86 19.52
N LEU A 273 -0.26 -9.50 20.28
CA LEU A 273 -0.41 -8.82 21.57
C LEU A 273 -0.74 -7.33 21.41
N GLU A 274 -0.34 -6.70 20.31
CA GLU A 274 -0.55 -5.29 20.01
C GLU A 274 -1.34 -5.09 18.70
N PRO A 275 -2.62 -5.52 18.64
CA PRO A 275 -3.40 -5.45 17.42
C PRO A 275 -3.57 -4.00 16.96
N ILE A 276 -3.34 -3.79 15.66
CA ILE A 276 -3.39 -2.47 15.05
C ILE A 276 -4.83 -2.11 14.63
N PHE A 277 -5.57 -3.06 14.05
CA PHE A 277 -6.92 -2.79 13.50
C PHE A 277 -8.03 -3.57 14.19
N LEU A 278 -7.86 -4.88 14.41
CA LEU A 278 -8.93 -5.76 14.86
C LEU A 278 -8.55 -6.49 16.14
N ASP A 279 -9.08 -6.03 17.27
CA ASP A 279 -8.87 -6.64 18.58
C ASP A 279 -9.95 -7.69 18.90
N TYR A 280 -9.95 -8.79 18.16
CA TYR A 280 -10.81 -9.93 18.47
C TYR A 280 -10.25 -10.73 19.65
N LYS A 281 -11.13 -11.24 20.52
CA LYS A 281 -10.74 -12.01 21.72
C LYS A 281 -9.95 -13.28 21.38
N TRP A 282 -10.26 -13.93 20.26
CA TRP A 282 -9.54 -15.12 19.82
C TRP A 282 -8.36 -14.73 18.94
N LYS A 283 -7.16 -15.19 19.31
CA LYS A 283 -5.89 -14.84 18.64
C LYS A 283 -5.22 -16.11 18.14
N ALA A 284 -5.27 -16.35 16.83
CA ALA A 284 -4.81 -17.60 16.20
C ALA A 284 -3.35 -17.92 16.55
N THR A 285 -2.47 -16.92 16.52
CA THR A 285 -1.05 -17.09 16.86
C THR A 285 -0.85 -17.52 18.31
N LEU A 286 -1.58 -16.91 19.25
CA LEU A 286 -1.46 -17.27 20.66
C LEU A 286 -1.94 -18.71 20.90
N TRP A 287 -2.99 -19.12 20.19
CA TRP A 287 -3.45 -20.50 20.20
C TRP A 287 -2.37 -21.48 19.69
N LEU A 288 -1.70 -21.17 18.58
CA LEU A 288 -0.59 -22.00 18.04
C LEU A 288 0.55 -22.15 19.05
N VAL A 289 0.94 -21.05 19.70
CA VAL A 289 2.02 -21.03 20.70
C VAL A 289 1.64 -21.83 21.95
N GLN A 290 0.42 -21.64 22.47
CA GLN A 290 -0.09 -22.39 23.63
C GLN A 290 -0.19 -23.90 23.36
N HIS A 291 -0.47 -24.29 22.11
CA HIS A 291 -0.51 -25.69 21.68
C HIS A 291 0.85 -26.22 21.18
N HIS A 292 1.93 -25.49 21.44
CA HIS A 292 3.31 -25.92 21.16
C HIS A 292 3.54 -26.34 19.71
N VAL A 293 2.96 -25.60 18.76
CA VAL A 293 3.15 -25.87 17.33
C VAL A 293 4.64 -25.75 16.97
N PRO A 294 5.21 -26.72 16.22
CA PRO A 294 6.65 -26.71 15.93
C PRO A 294 7.12 -25.52 15.08
N ASP A 295 8.34 -25.04 15.35
CA ASP A 295 8.98 -23.91 14.65
C ASP A 295 8.96 -24.06 13.11
N PHE A 296 9.04 -25.28 12.57
CA PHE A 296 9.02 -25.50 11.13
C PHE A 296 7.73 -24.99 10.46
N VAL A 297 6.60 -24.97 11.18
CA VAL A 297 5.33 -24.45 10.65
C VAL A 297 5.46 -22.95 10.40
N PHE A 298 6.05 -22.22 11.35
CA PHE A 298 6.35 -20.79 11.20
C PHE A 298 7.38 -20.53 10.10
N SER A 299 8.40 -21.38 9.97
CA SER A 299 9.34 -21.34 8.82
C SER A 299 8.61 -21.48 7.48
N VAL A 300 7.68 -22.44 7.35
CA VAL A 300 6.90 -22.65 6.12
C VAL A 300 6.05 -21.41 5.80
N ILE A 301 5.39 -20.82 6.79
CA ILE A 301 4.60 -19.59 6.63
C ILE A 301 5.48 -18.45 6.12
N GLY A 302 6.61 -18.18 6.80
CA GLY A 302 7.54 -17.11 6.42
C GLY A 302 8.16 -17.32 5.04
N THR A 303 8.52 -18.57 4.72
CA THR A 303 9.10 -18.96 3.42
C THR A 303 8.09 -18.77 2.30
N ALA A 304 6.85 -19.23 2.48
CA ALA A 304 5.79 -19.09 1.48
C ALA A 304 5.49 -17.62 1.19
N GLY A 305 5.39 -16.78 2.23
CA GLY A 305 5.21 -15.33 2.09
C GLY A 305 6.35 -14.69 1.30
N LEU A 306 7.60 -15.01 1.62
CA LEU A 306 8.77 -14.46 0.94
C LEU A 306 8.86 -14.91 -0.53
N ILE A 307 8.60 -16.19 -0.83
CA ILE A 307 8.57 -16.70 -2.21
C ILE A 307 7.48 -15.99 -3.00
N ALA A 308 6.31 -15.77 -2.41
CA ALA A 308 5.21 -15.07 -3.08
C ALA A 308 5.57 -13.61 -3.38
N GLU A 309 6.18 -12.89 -2.45
CA GLU A 309 6.66 -11.51 -2.63
C GLU A 309 7.74 -11.42 -3.72
N LEU A 310 8.80 -12.23 -3.61
CA LEU A 310 9.89 -12.26 -4.58
C LEU A 310 9.44 -12.77 -5.95
N GLY A 311 8.46 -13.68 -5.99
CA GLY A 311 7.92 -14.22 -7.24
C GLY A 311 6.94 -13.27 -7.92
N TYR A 312 6.43 -12.25 -7.22
CA TYR A 312 5.32 -11.42 -7.72
C TYR A 312 5.65 -10.67 -9.01
N PHE A 313 6.92 -10.35 -9.30
CA PHE A 313 7.29 -9.73 -10.58
C PHE A 313 6.91 -10.58 -11.81
N THR A 314 6.78 -11.90 -11.64
CA THR A 314 6.40 -12.81 -12.74
C THR A 314 4.97 -12.58 -13.26
N VAL A 315 4.11 -11.87 -12.50
CA VAL A 315 2.79 -11.44 -12.98
C VAL A 315 2.87 -10.54 -14.20
N LEU A 316 4.01 -9.89 -14.45
CA LEU A 316 4.21 -9.05 -15.63
C LEU A 316 4.42 -9.87 -16.92
N PHE A 317 4.78 -11.14 -16.79
CA PHE A 317 5.23 -11.96 -17.92
C PHE A 317 4.41 -13.24 -18.12
N SER A 318 3.67 -13.68 -17.10
CA SER A 318 2.92 -14.93 -17.14
C SER A 318 1.46 -14.74 -16.73
N ARG A 319 0.54 -15.16 -17.62
CA ARG A 319 -0.89 -15.22 -17.30
C ARG A 319 -1.23 -16.16 -16.16
N THR A 320 -0.48 -17.26 -16.05
CA THR A 320 -0.66 -18.18 -14.93
C THR A 320 -0.26 -17.49 -13.63
N ALA A 321 0.84 -16.74 -13.63
CA ALA A 321 1.26 -15.95 -12.46
C ALA A 321 0.22 -14.86 -12.12
N GLN A 322 -0.39 -14.21 -13.12
CA GLN A 322 -1.48 -13.23 -12.92
C GLN A 322 -2.72 -13.81 -12.23
N ILE A 323 -2.88 -15.12 -12.19
CA ILE A 323 -4.00 -15.77 -11.48
C ILE A 323 -3.50 -16.31 -10.13
N VAL A 324 -2.39 -17.06 -10.15
CA VAL A 324 -1.90 -17.79 -9.00
C VAL A 324 -1.31 -16.86 -7.94
N LEU A 325 -0.44 -15.90 -8.32
CA LEU A 325 0.24 -15.06 -7.33
C LEU A 325 -0.68 -14.05 -6.64
N PRO A 326 -1.63 -13.37 -7.31
CA PRO A 326 -2.61 -12.55 -6.60
C PRO A 326 -3.48 -13.35 -5.64
N ALA A 327 -3.86 -14.59 -5.98
CA ALA A 327 -4.59 -15.47 -5.08
C ALA A 327 -3.75 -15.89 -3.86
N ILE A 328 -2.48 -16.24 -4.06
CA ILE A 328 -1.55 -16.54 -2.97
C ILE A 328 -1.36 -15.31 -2.09
N MET A 329 -1.13 -14.12 -2.67
CA MET A 329 -0.95 -12.88 -1.90
C MET A 329 -2.21 -12.46 -1.16
N PHE A 330 -3.39 -12.68 -1.74
CA PHE A 330 -4.65 -12.54 -1.02
C PHE A 330 -4.67 -13.45 0.22
N GLY A 331 -4.27 -14.71 0.06
CA GLY A 331 -4.12 -15.67 1.15
C GLY A 331 -3.08 -15.24 2.20
N VAL A 332 -1.94 -14.69 1.78
CA VAL A 332 -0.91 -14.14 2.70
C VAL A 332 -1.49 -12.99 3.52
N HIS A 333 -2.18 -12.04 2.90
CA HIS A 333 -2.79 -10.91 3.62
C HIS A 333 -3.94 -11.33 4.52
N LEU A 334 -4.72 -12.35 4.13
CA LEU A 334 -5.70 -12.96 5.02
C LEU A 334 -5.04 -13.66 6.21
N GLY A 335 -3.91 -14.34 5.98
CA GLY A 335 -3.09 -14.91 7.04
C GLY A 335 -2.56 -13.84 7.99
N ILE A 336 -2.02 -12.74 7.48
CA ILE A 336 -1.61 -11.57 8.28
C ILE A 336 -2.77 -11.05 9.12
N LEU A 337 -3.96 -10.93 8.54
CA LEU A 337 -5.15 -10.50 9.28
C LEU A 337 -5.49 -11.44 10.43
N LEU A 338 -5.44 -12.75 10.19
CA LEU A 338 -5.79 -13.78 11.17
C LEU A 338 -4.73 -13.98 12.27
N PHE A 339 -3.44 -13.92 11.91
CA PHE A 339 -2.33 -14.22 12.80
C PHE A 339 -1.72 -12.97 13.46
N GLN A 340 -1.69 -11.84 12.76
CA GLN A 340 -1.09 -10.58 13.26
C GLN A 340 -2.14 -9.53 13.62
N HIS A 341 -3.42 -9.73 13.28
CA HIS A 341 -4.47 -8.74 13.55
C HIS A 341 -4.24 -7.39 12.86
N ILE A 342 -3.55 -7.42 11.71
CA ILE A 342 -3.23 -6.25 10.88
C ILE A 342 -4.06 -6.31 9.60
N LEU A 343 -4.82 -5.25 9.33
CA LEU A 343 -5.62 -5.13 8.12
C LEU A 343 -4.88 -4.32 7.04
N PHE A 344 -4.42 -5.01 5.99
CA PHE A 344 -3.98 -4.39 4.74
C PHE A 344 -5.12 -4.40 3.72
N LEU A 345 -6.14 -3.60 3.97
CA LEU A 345 -7.38 -3.61 3.17
C LEU A 345 -7.11 -3.29 1.69
N ASP A 346 -6.24 -2.32 1.43
CA ASP A 346 -5.84 -1.96 0.07
C ASP A 346 -5.16 -3.15 -0.63
N LEU A 347 -4.22 -3.81 0.02
CA LEU A 347 -3.52 -4.95 -0.55
C LEU A 347 -4.42 -6.17 -0.73
N LEU A 348 -5.49 -6.34 0.06
CA LEU A 348 -6.51 -7.38 -0.15
C LEU A 348 -7.36 -7.07 -1.39
N ILE A 349 -7.94 -5.87 -1.47
CA ILE A 349 -8.85 -5.49 -2.57
C ILE A 349 -8.07 -5.39 -3.89
N LEU A 350 -6.86 -4.83 -3.87
CA LEU A 350 -6.09 -4.62 -5.08
C LEU A 350 -5.57 -5.93 -5.71
N GLN A 351 -5.64 -7.08 -5.05
CA GLN A 351 -5.39 -8.36 -5.74
C GLN A 351 -6.42 -8.62 -6.85
N PHE A 352 -7.64 -8.11 -6.70
CA PHE A 352 -8.70 -8.33 -7.66
C PHE A 352 -8.50 -7.55 -8.96
N ILE A 353 -7.53 -6.63 -9.05
CA ILE A 353 -7.21 -5.95 -10.31
C ILE A 353 -6.73 -6.91 -11.40
N PHE A 354 -6.26 -8.11 -11.01
CA PHE A 354 -5.79 -9.16 -11.90
C PHE A 354 -6.91 -10.09 -12.41
N LEU A 355 -8.12 -9.99 -11.86
CA LEU A 355 -9.26 -10.74 -12.38
C LEU A 355 -9.59 -10.28 -13.80
N ASP A 356 -9.78 -11.24 -14.70
CA ASP A 356 -10.18 -10.99 -16.09
C ASP A 356 -11.64 -10.49 -16.12
N ALA A 357 -11.79 -9.17 -16.22
CA ALA A 357 -13.09 -8.51 -16.17
C ALA A 357 -14.01 -8.99 -17.31
N ASP A 358 -13.47 -9.27 -18.49
CA ASP A 358 -14.25 -9.78 -19.62
C ASP A 358 -14.78 -11.19 -19.35
N ARG A 359 -13.99 -12.07 -18.72
CA ARG A 359 -14.47 -13.39 -18.29
C ARG A 359 -15.58 -13.28 -17.27
N CYS A 360 -15.42 -12.43 -16.25
CA CYS A 360 -16.44 -12.23 -15.21
C CYS A 360 -17.77 -11.76 -15.82
N VAL A 361 -17.71 -10.78 -16.71
CA VAL A 361 -18.88 -10.21 -17.39
C VAL A 361 -19.53 -11.24 -18.30
N ASN A 362 -18.75 -11.98 -19.10
CA ASN A 362 -19.27 -13.01 -19.98
C ASN A 362 -19.90 -14.18 -19.20
N PHE A 363 -19.31 -14.55 -18.06
CA PHE A 363 -19.86 -15.56 -17.16
C PHE A 363 -21.24 -15.12 -16.64
N TRP A 364 -21.33 -13.90 -16.12
CA TRP A 364 -22.59 -13.32 -15.63
C TRP A 364 -23.65 -13.20 -16.74
N HIS A 365 -23.29 -12.70 -17.92
CA HIS A 365 -24.24 -12.59 -19.03
C HIS A 365 -24.81 -13.94 -19.46
N ARG A 366 -23.97 -14.98 -19.56
CA ARG A 366 -24.45 -16.33 -19.94
C ARG A 366 -25.43 -16.92 -18.93
N HIS A 367 -25.26 -16.60 -17.65
CA HIS A 367 -26.05 -17.21 -16.59
C HIS A 367 -27.34 -16.43 -16.29
N PHE A 368 -27.31 -15.10 -16.44
CA PHE A 368 -28.41 -14.23 -16.01
C PHE A 368 -29.12 -13.49 -17.15
N SER A 369 -28.56 -13.44 -18.36
CA SER A 369 -29.21 -12.80 -19.50
C SER A 369 -29.66 -13.86 -20.53
N LYS A 370 -30.97 -14.07 -20.62
CA LYS A 370 -31.55 -15.01 -21.59
C LYS A 370 -31.51 -14.53 -23.04
N ASN A 371 -31.28 -13.24 -23.33
CA ASN A 371 -31.58 -12.64 -24.65
C ASN A 371 -30.65 -11.53 -25.18
N SER A 372 -29.39 -11.39 -24.72
CA SER A 372 -28.48 -10.38 -25.31
C SER A 372 -27.23 -11.01 -25.92
N GLU A 373 -27.03 -10.86 -27.24
CA GLU A 373 -25.71 -11.00 -27.86
C GLU A 373 -24.73 -10.08 -27.11
N ALA A 374 -23.74 -10.67 -26.44
CA ALA A 374 -22.73 -9.91 -25.74
C ALA A 374 -21.96 -9.05 -26.75
N ALA A 375 -22.27 -7.75 -26.78
CA ALA A 375 -21.53 -6.79 -27.58
C ALA A 375 -20.06 -6.87 -27.17
N ARG A 376 -19.24 -7.50 -28.03
CA ARG A 376 -17.79 -7.50 -27.85
C ARG A 376 -17.34 -6.05 -27.92
N PRO A 377 -16.61 -5.53 -26.92
CA PRO A 377 -16.08 -4.19 -27.00
C PRO A 377 -15.16 -4.15 -28.21
N GLN A 378 -15.58 -3.45 -29.26
CA GLN A 378 -14.83 -3.32 -30.50
C GLN A 378 -13.60 -2.47 -30.21
N VAL A 379 -12.47 -3.13 -29.95
CA VAL A 379 -11.17 -2.49 -30.09
C VAL A 379 -10.90 -2.40 -31.58
N SER A 380 -10.57 -1.21 -32.08
CA SER A 380 -10.21 -1.00 -33.48
C SER A 380 -9.01 -1.88 -33.84
N ASN A 381 -9.26 -2.95 -34.60
CA ASN A 381 -8.25 -3.82 -35.22
C ASN A 381 -7.65 -3.18 -36.50
N GLY A 382 -7.83 -1.87 -36.69
CA GLY A 382 -7.26 -1.14 -37.83
C GLY A 382 -5.73 -1.18 -37.84
N LYS A 383 -5.14 -0.86 -39.01
CA LYS A 383 -3.69 -0.77 -39.31
C LYS A 383 -2.83 -0.44 -38.08
N PRO A 384 -1.63 -1.05 -37.92
CA PRO A 384 -0.75 -0.80 -36.78
C PRO A 384 -0.61 0.70 -36.54
N GLY A 385 -1.19 1.15 -35.43
CA GLY A 385 -1.28 2.57 -35.11
C GLY A 385 0.09 3.14 -34.77
N PRO A 386 0.26 4.47 -34.82
CA PRO A 386 1.49 5.12 -34.38
C PRO A 386 1.82 4.78 -32.92
N ALA A 387 3.12 4.86 -32.60
CA ALA A 387 3.71 4.47 -31.32
C ALA A 387 3.00 5.08 -30.09
N LEU A 388 3.07 4.35 -28.97
CA LEU A 388 2.64 4.81 -27.64
C LEU A 388 3.17 6.22 -27.35
N SER A 389 2.37 7.02 -26.63
CA SER A 389 2.84 8.30 -26.08
C SER A 389 4.05 8.05 -25.17
N TYR A 390 5.04 8.94 -25.25
CA TYR A 390 6.27 8.84 -24.48
C TYR A 390 6.02 9.03 -22.98
N VAL A 391 5.07 9.88 -22.61
CA VAL A 391 4.83 10.30 -21.22
C VAL A 391 4.50 9.11 -20.29
N PRO A 392 3.46 8.28 -20.54
CA PRO A 392 3.13 7.19 -19.62
C PRO A 392 4.21 6.10 -19.58
N LEU A 393 4.95 5.89 -20.68
CA LEU A 393 6.08 4.97 -20.73
C LEU A 393 7.21 5.44 -19.80
N THR A 394 7.63 6.69 -19.97
CA THR A 394 8.70 7.29 -19.17
C THR A 394 8.29 7.41 -17.71
N ALA A 395 7.04 7.79 -17.41
CA ALA A 395 6.54 7.87 -16.04
C ALA A 395 6.57 6.51 -15.33
N THR A 396 6.16 5.43 -16.02
CA THR A 396 6.23 4.07 -15.46
C THR A 396 7.68 3.64 -15.22
N ALA A 397 8.59 3.93 -16.17
CA ALA A 397 10.01 3.64 -16.02
C ALA A 397 10.64 4.43 -14.85
N LEU A 398 10.33 5.72 -14.72
CA LEU A 398 10.78 6.55 -13.62
C LEU A 398 10.25 6.07 -12.26
N MET A 399 9.01 5.61 -12.19
CA MET A 399 8.45 5.03 -10.96
C MET A 399 9.20 3.76 -10.53
N ILE A 400 9.49 2.85 -11.47
CA ILE A 400 10.32 1.65 -11.19
C ILE A 400 11.69 2.07 -10.65
N VAL A 401 12.36 2.99 -11.35
CA VAL A 401 13.72 3.43 -11.02
C VAL A 401 13.75 4.18 -9.68
N ALA A 402 12.80 5.07 -9.43
CA ALA A 402 12.68 5.79 -8.17
C ALA A 402 12.43 4.84 -6.99
N SER A 403 11.60 3.81 -7.18
CA SER A 403 11.34 2.79 -6.15
C SER A 403 12.60 1.95 -5.86
N LEU A 404 13.33 1.53 -6.89
CA LEU A 404 14.59 0.79 -6.73
C LEU A 404 15.69 1.66 -6.11
N LEU A 405 15.80 2.93 -6.49
CA LEU A 405 16.73 3.86 -5.84
C LEU A 405 16.33 4.08 -4.38
N GLY A 406 15.04 4.25 -4.10
CA GLY A 406 14.52 4.32 -2.75
C GLY A 406 14.98 3.12 -1.92
N TRP A 407 14.79 1.92 -2.46
CA TRP A 407 15.28 0.67 -1.88
C TRP A 407 16.81 0.69 -1.65
N VAL A 408 17.63 0.95 -2.67
CA VAL A 408 19.11 0.99 -2.55
C VAL A 408 19.57 1.90 -1.41
N TRP A 409 18.90 3.04 -1.26
CA TRP A 409 19.26 4.09 -0.30
C TRP A 409 18.52 4.01 1.04
N HIS A 410 17.72 2.97 1.30
CA HIS A 410 16.91 2.85 2.54
C HIS A 410 16.04 4.09 2.77
N VAL A 411 15.45 4.61 1.71
CA VAL A 411 14.57 5.76 1.77
C VAL A 411 13.26 5.36 2.44
N GLU A 412 12.96 5.95 3.60
CA GLU A 412 11.66 5.84 4.26
C GLU A 412 11.10 7.25 4.53
N PHE A 413 10.66 7.94 3.46
CA PHE A 413 10.01 9.24 3.56
C PHE A 413 8.82 9.31 2.61
N TYR A 414 7.67 9.75 3.10
CA TYR A 414 6.45 9.78 2.30
C TYR A 414 6.61 10.70 1.05
N PRO A 415 6.15 10.28 -0.15
CA PRO A 415 5.45 9.02 -0.46
C PRO A 415 6.38 7.87 -0.91
N PHE A 416 7.69 7.97 -0.75
CA PHE A 416 8.69 6.98 -1.18
C PHE A 416 9.09 6.04 -0.03
N SER A 417 9.01 4.75 -0.29
CA SER A 417 9.44 3.71 0.65
C SER A 417 10.47 2.79 0.04
N SER A 418 11.33 2.27 0.89
CA SER A 418 12.24 1.17 0.61
C SER A 418 11.63 -0.16 1.06
N TRP A 419 10.42 -0.14 1.61
CA TRP A 419 9.59 -1.30 1.90
C TRP A 419 10.19 -2.25 2.94
N HIS A 420 10.91 -1.72 3.94
CA HIS A 420 11.60 -2.50 4.98
C HIS A 420 10.73 -2.92 6.19
N MET A 421 9.42 -2.71 6.11
CA MET A 421 8.52 -3.07 7.21
C MET A 421 8.59 -4.58 7.46
N TYR A 422 8.79 -4.95 8.72
CA TYR A 422 9.07 -6.31 9.19
C TYR A 422 10.39 -6.93 8.76
N ALA A 423 11.23 -6.28 7.97
CA ALA A 423 12.44 -6.91 7.39
C ALA A 423 13.55 -7.23 8.40
N ASN A 424 13.59 -6.56 9.56
CA ASN A 424 14.62 -6.80 10.58
C ASN A 424 14.44 -8.17 11.26
N PRO A 425 15.53 -8.93 11.50
CA PRO A 425 15.45 -10.22 12.16
C PRO A 425 15.09 -10.04 13.63
N GLU A 426 14.26 -10.94 14.14
CA GLU A 426 13.91 -11.09 15.54
C GLU A 426 14.34 -12.47 16.03
N ARG A 427 14.54 -12.58 17.35
CA ARG A 427 14.91 -13.84 18.00
C ARG A 427 13.84 -14.19 19.03
N LYS A 428 13.58 -15.48 19.19
CA LYS A 428 12.70 -15.98 20.25
C LYS A 428 13.16 -15.43 21.60
N GLY A 429 12.23 -14.90 22.37
CA GLY A 429 12.53 -14.42 23.71
C GLY A 429 11.39 -13.60 24.30
N PRO A 430 11.62 -13.01 25.50
CA PRO A 430 10.63 -12.18 26.15
C PRO A 430 10.15 -11.05 25.25
N ILE A 431 8.84 -10.91 25.12
CA ILE A 431 8.19 -9.83 24.38
C ILE A 431 7.79 -8.74 25.37
N PHE A 432 8.03 -7.49 24.97
CA PHE A 432 7.47 -6.33 25.63
C PHE A 432 6.36 -5.74 24.77
N TYR A 433 5.27 -5.38 25.41
CA TYR A 433 4.12 -4.78 24.75
C TYR A 433 3.41 -3.79 25.68
N TYR A 434 2.53 -2.96 25.14
CA TYR A 434 1.91 -1.84 25.86
C TYR A 434 0.40 -1.97 25.96
N LYS A 435 -0.15 -1.58 27.10
CA LYS A 435 -1.60 -1.42 27.32
C LYS A 435 -1.89 -0.03 27.86
N LEU A 436 -3.03 0.52 27.47
CA LEU A 436 -3.60 1.71 28.09
C LEU A 436 -4.75 1.27 28.98
N VAL A 437 -4.68 1.55 30.28
CA VAL A 437 -5.71 1.21 31.25
C VAL A 437 -6.31 2.50 31.78
N ALA A 438 -7.63 2.62 31.71
CA ALA A 438 -8.36 3.76 32.26
C ALA A 438 -9.14 3.32 33.49
N THR A 439 -9.05 4.10 34.56
CA THR A 439 -9.86 3.94 35.78
C THR A 439 -10.94 5.02 35.78
N LEU A 440 -12.19 4.58 35.95
CA LEU A 440 -13.37 5.43 35.94
C LEU A 440 -13.69 5.92 37.37
N GLU A 441 -14.47 6.98 37.50
CA GLU A 441 -14.87 7.52 38.82
C GLU A 441 -15.64 6.52 39.69
N ASN A 442 -16.34 5.57 39.08
CA ASN A 442 -17.02 4.49 39.79
C ASN A 442 -16.07 3.41 40.34
N GLY A 443 -14.75 3.59 40.19
CA GLY A 443 -13.71 2.68 40.66
C GLY A 443 -13.41 1.49 39.74
N SER A 444 -14.14 1.33 38.62
CA SER A 444 -13.84 0.27 37.65
C SER A 444 -12.66 0.63 36.75
N SER A 445 -11.85 -0.36 36.38
CA SER A 445 -10.74 -0.21 35.44
C SER A 445 -11.01 -0.98 34.15
N ILE A 446 -10.70 -0.37 33.01
CA ILE A 446 -10.89 -0.94 31.68
C ILE A 446 -9.60 -0.84 30.88
N VAL A 447 -9.31 -1.88 30.07
CA VAL A 447 -8.26 -1.79 29.05
C VAL A 447 -8.85 -1.07 27.86
N VAL A 448 -8.28 0.08 27.51
CA VAL A 448 -8.71 0.87 26.36
C VAL A 448 -8.16 0.21 25.11
N SER A 449 -9.04 -0.08 24.14
CA SER A 449 -8.64 -0.63 22.85
C SER A 449 -7.81 0.38 22.06
N SER A 450 -6.83 -0.08 21.29
CA SER A 450 -6.02 0.77 20.40
C SER A 450 -6.87 1.57 19.40
N ARG A 451 -8.05 1.03 19.04
CA ARG A 451 -9.08 1.67 18.22
C ARG A 451 -9.65 2.95 18.85
N ASP A 452 -9.75 2.99 20.17
CA ASP A 452 -10.41 4.07 20.89
C ASP A 452 -9.46 5.25 21.16
N TYR A 453 -8.14 5.04 21.05
CA TYR A 453 -7.13 6.08 21.32
C TYR A 453 -7.35 7.31 20.44
N SER A 454 -7.50 7.08 19.15
CA SER A 454 -7.90 8.02 18.10
C SER A 454 -7.85 7.23 16.79
N PRO A 455 -8.92 7.21 15.96
CA PRO A 455 -8.88 6.49 14.70
C PRO A 455 -7.72 6.95 13.79
N ALA A 456 -7.39 8.25 13.80
CA ALA A 456 -6.26 8.82 13.07
C ALA A 456 -4.87 8.31 13.52
N VAL A 457 -4.76 7.70 14.71
CA VAL A 457 -3.50 7.25 15.31
C VAL A 457 -3.43 5.72 15.37
N MET A 458 -4.48 5.00 14.95
CA MET A 458 -4.64 3.53 15.03
C MET A 458 -3.39 2.74 14.63
N PRO A 459 -2.73 3.02 13.48
CA PRO A 459 -1.54 2.29 13.08
C PRO A 459 -0.42 2.28 14.13
N THR A 460 -0.43 3.22 15.08
CA THR A 460 0.78 3.71 15.78
C THR A 460 0.67 3.80 17.29
N SER A 461 -0.47 3.39 17.83
CA SER A 461 -0.72 3.22 19.26
C SER A 461 0.52 2.72 20.01
N ARG A 462 1.15 1.63 19.57
CA ARG A 462 2.35 1.06 20.18
C ARG A 462 3.54 2.02 20.29
N PHE A 463 3.84 2.78 19.23
CA PHE A 463 5.00 3.68 19.21
C PHE A 463 4.76 4.94 20.02
N MET A 464 3.51 5.37 20.09
CA MET A 464 3.09 6.48 20.94
C MET A 464 3.20 6.08 22.41
N LEU A 465 2.65 4.92 22.81
CA LEU A 465 2.74 4.42 24.18
C LEU A 465 4.18 4.12 24.61
N LEU A 466 5.02 3.61 23.70
CA LEU A 466 6.44 3.41 23.94
C LEU A 466 7.18 4.69 24.36
N ARG A 467 6.69 5.89 24.00
CA ARG A 467 7.30 7.16 24.45
C ARG A 467 7.23 7.34 25.97
N ALA A 468 6.28 6.69 26.65
CA ALA A 468 6.19 6.68 28.11
C ALA A 468 7.47 6.16 28.79
N PHE A 469 8.21 5.29 28.09
CA PHE A 469 9.36 4.57 28.63
C PHE A 469 10.67 4.88 27.89
N ARG A 470 10.65 5.83 26.94
CA ARG A 470 11.83 6.30 26.21
C ARG A 470 12.41 7.54 26.90
N GLY A 471 13.13 7.34 28.00
CA GLY A 471 13.83 8.42 28.71
C GLY A 471 13.80 8.27 30.23
N ARG A 472 14.50 9.15 30.94
CA ARG A 472 14.55 9.18 32.41
C ARG A 472 13.47 10.09 33.06
N GLY A 473 12.44 10.50 32.33
CA GLY A 473 11.43 11.43 32.85
C GLY A 473 10.10 11.39 32.12
N ARG A 474 9.12 12.15 32.62
CA ARG A 474 7.78 12.27 32.02
C ARG A 474 7.84 12.84 30.61
N SER A 475 7.04 12.29 29.71
CA SER A 475 6.95 12.73 28.33
C SER A 475 5.83 13.76 28.22
N LYS A 476 6.19 15.05 28.13
CA LYS A 476 5.22 16.15 27.98
C LYS A 476 4.24 15.91 26.83
N THR A 477 4.72 15.44 25.68
CA THR A 477 3.88 15.14 24.52
C THR A 477 2.90 14.00 24.77
N LEU A 478 3.30 12.98 25.54
CA LEU A 478 2.39 11.91 25.93
C LEU A 478 1.33 12.43 26.91
N ASP A 479 1.72 13.24 27.90
CA ASP A 479 0.79 13.84 28.86
C ASP A 479 -0.25 14.72 28.14
N GLU A 480 0.17 15.54 27.17
CA GLU A 480 -0.73 16.32 26.33
C GLU A 480 -1.69 15.41 25.54
N PHE A 481 -1.19 14.31 24.99
CA PHE A 481 -2.03 13.34 24.27
C PHE A 481 -3.06 12.68 25.18
N LEU A 482 -2.65 12.22 26.36
CA LEU A 482 -3.53 11.59 27.35
C LEU A 482 -4.57 12.59 27.87
N ALA A 483 -4.19 13.85 28.10
CA ALA A 483 -5.11 14.92 28.47
C ALA A 483 -6.18 15.13 27.39
N SER A 484 -5.79 15.25 26.13
CA SER A 484 -6.72 15.40 24.99
C SER A 484 -7.65 14.18 24.86
N TYR A 485 -7.11 12.97 25.07
CA TYR A 485 -7.89 11.73 25.05
C TYR A 485 -8.94 11.68 26.18
N VAL A 486 -8.54 11.98 27.42
CA VAL A 486 -9.44 12.03 28.59
C VAL A 486 -10.54 13.06 28.37
N GLN A 487 -10.18 14.28 27.97
CA GLN A 487 -11.13 15.36 27.74
C GLN A 487 -12.21 14.95 26.72
N ARG A 488 -11.80 14.35 25.59
CA ARG A 488 -12.71 13.88 24.56
C ARG A 488 -13.60 12.72 25.04
N SER A 489 -13.02 11.76 25.74
CA SER A 489 -13.74 10.58 26.24
C SER A 489 -14.76 10.93 27.32
N ASN A 490 -14.40 11.83 28.23
CA ASN A 490 -15.26 12.30 29.32
C ASN A 490 -16.41 13.17 28.79
N ARG A 491 -16.17 14.00 27.76
CA ARG A 491 -17.23 14.80 27.11
C ARG A 491 -18.35 13.92 26.55
N ASN A 492 -18.01 12.75 26.02
CA ASN A 492 -18.96 11.84 25.39
C ASN A 492 -19.42 10.71 26.32
N LEU A 493 -18.93 10.66 27.57
CA LEU A 493 -19.12 9.53 28.50
C LEU A 493 -18.91 8.18 27.80
N ALA A 494 -17.81 8.04 27.06
CA ALA A 494 -17.56 6.91 26.17
C ALA A 494 -17.69 5.54 26.87
N PHE A 495 -17.45 5.49 28.18
CA PHE A 495 -17.51 4.29 29.01
C PHE A 495 -18.62 4.33 30.08
N GLY A 496 -19.60 5.24 29.93
CA GLY A 496 -20.70 5.42 30.90
C GLY A 496 -20.30 6.11 32.21
N SER A 497 -19.02 6.42 32.40
CA SER A 497 -18.47 7.18 33.53
C SER A 497 -17.24 7.95 33.05
N THR A 498 -16.90 9.03 33.75
CA THR A 498 -15.71 9.83 33.51
C THR A 498 -14.46 9.06 33.91
N ILE A 499 -13.41 9.20 33.10
CA ILE A 499 -12.07 8.72 33.37
C ILE A 499 -11.44 9.64 34.43
N SER A 500 -11.03 9.07 35.55
CA SER A 500 -10.34 9.75 36.65
C SER A 500 -8.83 9.56 36.59
N HIS A 501 -8.36 8.42 36.05
CA HIS A 501 -6.94 8.08 35.98
C HIS A 501 -6.64 7.22 34.75
N ILE A 502 -5.46 7.37 34.18
CA ILE A 502 -4.94 6.53 33.10
C ILE A 502 -3.55 6.02 33.44
N GLU A 503 -3.32 4.75 33.14
CA GLU A 503 -2.01 4.11 33.18
C GLU A 503 -1.60 3.66 31.78
N VAL A 504 -0.41 4.05 31.32
CA VAL A 504 0.29 3.30 30.27
C VAL A 504 1.10 2.23 30.95
N GLN A 505 0.78 0.97 30.70
CA GLN A 505 1.46 -0.17 31.29
C GLN A 505 2.38 -0.81 30.26
N ARG A 506 3.63 -1.08 30.66
CA ARG A 506 4.54 -1.96 29.91
C ARG A 506 4.43 -3.37 30.46
N TRP A 507 4.07 -4.29 29.60
CA TRP A 507 3.93 -5.70 29.91
C TRP A 507 5.13 -6.47 29.37
N ARG A 508 5.52 -7.52 30.08
CA ARG A 508 6.54 -8.48 29.66
C ARG A 508 5.96 -9.88 29.71
N TRP A 509 6.09 -10.62 28.61
CA TRP A 509 5.73 -12.02 28.54
C TRP A 509 6.87 -12.85 27.99
N ASN A 510 7.28 -13.87 28.74
CA ASN A 510 8.23 -14.85 28.27
C ASN A 510 7.51 -16.14 27.85
N TYR A 511 6.85 -16.09 26.70
CA TYR A 511 6.06 -17.21 26.17
C TYR A 511 6.91 -18.45 25.86
N VAL A 512 8.24 -18.31 25.77
CA VAL A 512 9.15 -19.44 25.60
C VAL A 512 9.23 -20.30 26.87
N VAL A 513 9.11 -19.66 28.05
CA VAL A 513 9.16 -20.33 29.35
C VAL A 513 7.77 -20.70 29.85
N ASP A 514 6.80 -19.80 29.67
CA ASP A 514 5.41 -20.01 30.08
C ASP A 514 4.45 -19.56 28.97
N PRO A 515 4.24 -20.40 27.94
CA PRO A 515 3.33 -20.08 26.84
C PRO A 515 1.85 -20.05 27.28
N ASN A 516 1.53 -20.63 28.45
CA ASN A 516 0.17 -20.79 28.92
C ASN A 516 -0.24 -19.78 30.01
N ASP A 517 0.59 -18.76 30.29
CA ASP A 517 0.21 -17.68 31.20
C ASP A 517 -1.11 -17.04 30.74
N PRO A 518 -2.21 -17.17 31.52
CA PRO A 518 -3.53 -16.68 31.11
C PRO A 518 -3.59 -15.16 31.01
N ARG A 519 -2.61 -14.44 31.58
CA ARG A 519 -2.52 -12.97 31.52
C ARG A 519 -1.61 -12.50 30.40
N PHE A 520 -0.94 -13.43 29.71
CA PHE A 520 0.09 -13.15 28.70
C PHE A 520 1.17 -12.23 29.29
N GLY A 521 1.72 -12.60 30.44
CA GLY A 521 2.79 -11.87 31.12
C GLY A 521 2.34 -11.03 32.31
N TRP A 522 3.23 -10.13 32.72
CA TRP A 522 3.03 -9.24 33.87
C TRP A 522 3.51 -7.82 33.56
N VAL A 523 3.01 -6.85 34.33
CA VAL A 523 3.41 -5.44 34.25
C VAL A 523 4.83 -5.29 34.80
N THR A 524 5.72 -4.64 34.04
CA THR A 524 7.07 -4.31 34.49
C THR A 524 7.21 -2.84 34.86
N ASP A 525 6.48 -1.97 34.16
CA ASP A 525 6.58 -0.52 34.34
C ASP A 525 5.19 0.11 34.16
N ILE A 526 4.92 1.18 34.91
CA ILE A 526 3.66 1.95 34.84
C ILE A 526 4.02 3.42 34.64
N TYR A 527 3.33 4.06 33.71
CA TYR A 527 3.33 5.50 33.52
C TYR A 527 1.96 6.04 33.94
N PRO A 528 1.82 6.59 35.15
CA PRO A 528 0.56 7.11 35.66
C PRO A 528 0.27 8.51 35.12
N PHE A 529 -1.00 8.77 34.82
CA PHE A 529 -1.54 10.05 34.38
C PHE A 529 -2.88 10.30 35.07
N ASP A 530 -2.93 11.31 35.94
CA ASP A 530 -4.15 11.72 36.63
C ASP A 530 -4.97 12.65 35.74
N ALA A 531 -6.27 12.35 35.58
CA ALA A 531 -7.16 13.27 34.89
C ALA A 531 -7.28 14.56 35.72
N PRO A 532 -7.20 15.74 35.10
CA PRO A 532 -7.41 16.99 35.83
C PRO A 532 -8.84 16.98 36.42
N ALA A 533 -8.93 17.22 37.73
CA ALA A 533 -10.19 17.23 38.49
C ALA A 533 -11.21 18.28 38.01
N GLU A 534 -10.76 19.24 37.21
CA GLU A 534 -11.56 20.33 36.68
C GLU A 534 -11.24 20.58 35.20
N ALA A 535 -12.10 20.08 34.33
CA ALA A 535 -12.38 20.76 33.07
C ALA A 535 -13.86 20.55 32.78
N SER A 536 -14.71 21.27 33.53
CA SER A 536 -16.08 21.51 33.11
C SER A 536 -16.04 21.90 31.63
N PRO A 537 -16.77 21.21 30.73
CA PRO A 537 -16.73 21.56 29.32
C PRO A 537 -17.13 23.03 29.18
N PRO A 538 -16.37 23.86 28.45
CA PRO A 538 -16.89 25.17 28.06
C PRO A 538 -18.20 24.92 27.33
N ARG A 539 -19.28 25.52 27.86
CA ARG A 539 -20.64 25.40 27.29
C ARG A 539 -20.69 25.93 25.86
#